data_AF-A0AAN6NTK2-F1
#
_entry.id   AF-A0AAN6NTK2-F1
#
_cell.length_a   1.000
_cell.length_b   1.000
_cell.length_c   1.000
_cell.angle_alpha   90.00
_cell.angle_beta   90.00
_cell.angle_gamma   90.00
#
_symmetry.space_group_name_H-M   'P 1'
#
loop_
_entity.id
_entity.type
_entity.pdbx_description
1 polymer ?
#
loop_
_entity_poly.entity_id
_entity_poly.type
_entity_poly.pdbx_seq_one_letter_code
_entity_poly.pdbx_strand_id
1 'polypeptide(L)'
;MAEDLDTYTHLPLTIDPQSKSISLHPSASLSSIQTRALEAELSALNALHRSLHSLDPPHLVPPPPIPVNPKRSAQVSKLRDSGNTEYKKQKYAEAAKFYTLGIQMALARPLWEPSQLVREEVHSLFSNRAQAHMWMQEWPEAAVDAEASVEAKRVGNAKAWFRRGKSLLEMGRLEEAREWVGRALEVEGEEKELAELGREIEHKLELKNAGGAGAGAGNKERQGHLA
;
A
#
# COMPACT_ATOMS: atom_id res chain seq x y z
N MET A 1 49.04 -18.26 0.07
CA MET A 1 47.87 -18.05 0.93
C MET A 1 46.97 -17.13 0.13
N ALA A 2 45.91 -17.66 -0.50
CA ALA A 2 44.96 -16.83 -1.23
C ALA A 2 44.14 -16.06 -0.19
N GLU A 3 44.16 -14.73 -0.29
CA GLU A 3 43.42 -13.85 0.62
C GLU A 3 41.92 -13.99 0.35
N ASP A 4 41.09 -13.93 1.39
CA ASP A 4 39.61 -14.06 1.31
C ASP A 4 38.95 -13.10 0.29
N LEU A 5 39.67 -12.07 -0.17
CA LEU A 5 39.22 -11.12 -1.19
C LEU A 5 39.14 -11.68 -2.63
N ASP A 6 39.72 -12.86 -2.91
CA ASP A 6 39.72 -13.45 -4.27
C ASP A 6 38.64 -14.51 -4.49
N THR A 7 37.75 -14.73 -3.53
CA THR A 7 36.74 -15.80 -3.60
C THR A 7 35.37 -15.26 -4.01
N TYR A 8 34.91 -15.62 -5.22
CA TYR A 8 33.53 -15.40 -5.65
C TYR A 8 33.04 -16.58 -6.50
N THR A 9 31.72 -16.80 -6.51
CA THR A 9 31.10 -17.80 -7.39
C THR A 9 30.88 -17.18 -8.76
N HIS A 10 31.64 -17.65 -9.77
CA HIS A 10 31.48 -17.16 -11.13
C HIS A 10 30.13 -17.59 -11.72
N LEU A 11 29.33 -16.61 -12.16
CA LEU A 11 28.03 -16.83 -12.79
C LEU A 11 28.13 -16.63 -14.31
N PRO A 12 27.57 -17.55 -15.13
CA PRO A 12 27.62 -17.44 -16.58
C PRO A 12 26.57 -16.42 -17.07
N LEU A 13 26.95 -15.15 -17.17
CA LEU A 13 26.10 -14.04 -17.59
C LEU A 13 26.41 -13.61 -19.03
N THR A 14 25.41 -13.10 -19.74
CA THR A 14 25.55 -12.47 -21.06
C THR A 14 25.06 -11.02 -21.01
N ILE A 15 25.66 -10.18 -21.85
CA ILE A 15 25.23 -8.80 -22.06
C ILE A 15 24.73 -8.66 -23.51
N ASP A 16 23.55 -8.09 -23.68
CA ASP A 16 23.07 -7.67 -24.98
C ASP A 16 23.71 -6.32 -25.37
N PRO A 17 24.48 -6.23 -26.47
CA PRO A 17 25.17 -5.01 -26.88
C PRO A 17 24.24 -3.82 -27.14
N GLN A 18 22.99 -4.05 -27.57
CA GLN A 18 22.06 -2.97 -27.91
C GLN A 18 21.31 -2.46 -26.69
N SER A 19 20.66 -3.36 -25.93
CA SER A 19 19.89 -2.97 -24.75
C SER A 19 20.76 -2.72 -23.52
N LYS A 20 22.03 -3.12 -23.55
CA LYS A 20 22.95 -3.18 -22.39
C LYS A 20 22.36 -3.98 -21.22
N SER A 21 21.37 -4.83 -21.50
CA SER A 21 20.74 -5.67 -20.49
C SER A 21 21.59 -6.91 -20.22
N ILE A 22 21.62 -7.33 -18.95
CA ILE A 22 22.35 -8.52 -18.51
C ILE A 22 21.33 -9.64 -18.30
N SER A 23 21.64 -10.83 -18.84
CA SER A 23 20.81 -12.03 -18.76
C SER A 23 21.63 -13.25 -18.37
N LEU A 24 20.97 -14.30 -17.86
CA LEU A 24 21.61 -15.57 -17.56
C LEU A 24 21.89 -16.34 -18.86
N HIS A 25 23.08 -16.92 -19.01
CA HIS A 25 23.38 -17.76 -20.16
C HIS A 25 22.56 -19.07 -20.11
N PRO A 26 22.00 -19.55 -21.24
CA PRO A 26 21.17 -20.77 -21.25
C PRO A 26 21.87 -22.05 -20.73
N SER A 27 23.20 -22.07 -20.72
CA SER A 27 24.01 -23.19 -20.22
C SER A 27 24.26 -23.15 -18.70
N ALA A 28 23.59 -22.27 -17.96
CA ALA A 28 23.75 -22.14 -16.52
C ALA A 28 23.21 -23.38 -15.79
N SER A 29 24.10 -24.16 -15.18
CA SER A 29 23.73 -25.31 -14.33
C SER A 29 23.41 -24.85 -12.91
N LEU A 30 22.30 -24.13 -12.74
CA LEU A 30 21.79 -23.67 -11.44
C LEU A 30 20.52 -24.42 -11.05
N SER A 31 20.26 -24.56 -9.75
CA SER A 31 18.97 -25.05 -9.28
C SER A 31 17.84 -24.07 -9.63
N SER A 32 16.60 -24.56 -9.74
CA SER A 32 15.43 -23.73 -10.09
C SER A 32 15.23 -22.54 -9.13
N ILE A 33 15.54 -22.72 -7.85
CA ILE A 33 15.45 -21.67 -6.83
C ILE A 33 16.51 -20.59 -7.08
N GLN A 34 17.75 -20.99 -7.36
CA GLN A 34 18.85 -20.07 -7.64
C GLN A 34 18.62 -19.31 -8.95
N THR A 35 18.14 -19.99 -9.99
CA THR A 35 17.79 -19.36 -11.28
C THR A 35 16.75 -18.27 -11.09
N ARG A 36 15.64 -18.57 -10.40
CA ARG A 36 14.59 -17.58 -10.15
C ARG A 36 15.08 -16.39 -9.33
N ALA A 37 15.90 -16.63 -8.31
CA ALA A 37 16.48 -15.56 -7.49
C ALA A 37 17.40 -14.68 -8.34
N LEU A 38 18.27 -15.29 -9.14
CA LEU A 38 19.22 -14.56 -10.00
C LEU A 38 18.51 -13.76 -11.10
N GLU A 39 17.48 -14.32 -11.74
CA GLU A 39 16.67 -13.61 -12.74
C GLU A 39 15.97 -12.38 -12.14
N ALA A 40 15.48 -12.48 -10.90
CA ALA A 40 14.89 -11.35 -10.18
C ALA A 40 15.92 -10.24 -9.94
N GLU A 41 17.13 -10.60 -9.49
CA GLU A 41 18.23 -9.65 -9.29
C GLU A 41 18.71 -9.02 -10.61
N LEU A 42 18.83 -9.80 -11.68
CA LEU A 42 19.18 -9.28 -13.00
C LEU A 42 18.12 -8.31 -13.53
N SER A 43 16.83 -8.60 -13.29
CA SER A 43 15.74 -7.68 -13.62
C SER A 43 15.86 -6.36 -12.85
N ALA A 44 16.14 -6.42 -11.54
CA ALA A 44 16.37 -5.25 -10.70
C ALA A 44 17.61 -4.44 -11.16
N LEU A 45 18.71 -5.12 -11.49
CA LEU A 45 19.93 -4.51 -12.02
C LEU A 45 19.69 -3.80 -13.35
N ASN A 46 18.95 -4.42 -14.27
CA ASN A 46 18.59 -3.83 -15.55
C ASN A 46 17.66 -2.62 -15.38
N ALA A 47 16.74 -2.65 -14.42
CA ALA A 47 15.89 -1.51 -14.08
C ALA A 47 16.70 -0.35 -13.46
N LEU A 48 17.67 -0.66 -12.60
CA LEU A 48 18.59 0.32 -12.04
C LEU A 48 19.47 0.96 -13.12
N HIS A 49 20.03 0.16 -14.05
CA HIS A 49 20.83 0.68 -15.15
C HIS A 49 20.06 1.69 -16.01
N ARG A 50 18.81 1.38 -16.39
CA ARG A 50 17.94 2.31 -17.13
C ARG A 50 17.65 3.58 -16.33
N SER A 51 17.43 3.45 -15.02
CA SER A 51 17.18 4.60 -14.14
C SER A 51 18.41 5.52 -14.03
N LEU A 52 19.60 4.95 -13.91
CA LEU A 52 20.86 5.70 -13.88
C LEU A 52 21.15 6.37 -15.23
N HIS A 53 20.88 5.70 -16.35
CA HIS A 53 21.04 6.28 -17.68
C HIS A 53 20.05 7.43 -17.95
N SER A 54 18.93 7.48 -17.21
CA SER A 54 17.97 8.58 -17.32
C SER A 54 18.38 9.84 -16.55
N LEU A 55 19.49 9.80 -15.81
CA LEU A 55 20.06 10.98 -15.14
C LEU A 55 20.62 11.98 -16.16
N ASP A 56 20.39 13.27 -15.91
CA ASP A 56 20.92 14.35 -16.74
C ASP A 56 22.46 14.42 -16.61
N PRO A 57 23.22 14.42 -17.72
CA PRO A 57 24.66 14.62 -17.69
C PRO A 57 25.04 15.93 -16.96
N PRO A 58 26.11 15.97 -16.16
CA PRO A 58 27.24 15.04 -16.10
C PRO A 58 27.15 13.92 -15.03
N HIS A 59 26.00 13.75 -14.37
CA HIS A 59 25.89 12.88 -13.19
C HIS A 59 25.68 11.42 -13.60
N LEU A 60 26.78 10.69 -13.80
CA LEU A 60 26.80 9.23 -13.99
C LEU A 60 26.54 8.46 -12.69
N VAL A 61 26.52 9.16 -11.55
CA VAL A 61 26.23 8.64 -10.22
C VAL A 61 25.04 9.38 -9.62
N PRO A 62 24.21 8.71 -8.80
CA PRO A 62 23.12 9.37 -8.10
C PRO A 62 23.62 10.59 -7.30
N PRO A 63 22.93 11.75 -7.40
CA PRO A 63 23.22 12.87 -6.52
C PRO A 63 22.91 12.51 -5.06
N PRO A 64 23.44 13.26 -4.08
CA PRO A 64 23.04 13.10 -2.69
C PRO A 64 21.50 13.25 -2.55
N PRO A 65 20.85 12.53 -1.61
CA PRO A 65 19.38 12.57 -1.46
C PRO A 65 18.80 13.96 -1.19
N ILE A 66 19.63 14.89 -0.71
CA ILE A 66 19.26 16.28 -0.42
C ILE A 66 20.31 17.17 -1.13
N PRO A 67 19.90 18.20 -1.88
CA PRO A 67 18.54 18.70 -2.09
C PRO A 67 17.73 17.93 -3.15
N VAL A 68 16.40 17.83 -2.94
CA VAL A 68 15.48 17.16 -3.88
C VAL A 68 14.98 18.13 -4.94
N ASN A 69 14.81 17.67 -6.18
CA ASN A 69 14.19 18.45 -7.24
C ASN A 69 12.68 18.65 -6.96
N PRO A 70 12.21 19.90 -6.79
CA PRO A 70 10.81 20.18 -6.40
C PRO A 70 9.80 19.94 -7.54
N LYS A 71 10.26 19.80 -8.80
CA LYS A 71 9.37 19.69 -9.97
C LYS A 71 8.40 18.52 -9.86
N ARG A 72 8.86 17.36 -9.40
CA ARG A 72 8.02 16.18 -9.25
C ARG A 72 7.00 16.36 -8.14
N SER A 73 7.39 16.88 -6.97
CA SER A 73 6.46 17.21 -5.88
C SER A 73 5.36 18.16 -6.35
N ALA A 74 5.71 19.19 -7.13
CA ALA A 74 4.74 20.13 -7.68
C ALA A 74 3.73 19.43 -8.62
N GLN A 75 4.21 18.52 -9.47
CA GLN A 75 3.32 17.73 -10.34
C GLN A 75 2.42 16.78 -9.53
N VAL A 76 2.94 16.14 -8.47
CA VAL A 76 2.16 15.24 -7.61
C VAL A 76 1.07 16.04 -6.88
N SER A 77 1.41 17.21 -6.34
CA SER A 77 0.42 18.12 -5.76
C SER A 77 -0.64 18.54 -6.78
N LYS A 78 -0.24 18.90 -8.00
CA LYS A 78 -1.20 19.26 -9.06
C LYS A 78 -2.18 18.14 -9.39
N LEU A 79 -1.73 16.88 -9.45
CA LEU A 79 -2.62 15.73 -9.65
C LEU A 79 -3.57 15.52 -8.47
N ARG A 80 -3.06 15.66 -7.24
CA ARG A 80 -3.90 15.62 -6.02
C ARG A 80 -4.98 16.70 -6.05
N ASP A 81 -4.61 17.92 -6.39
CA ASP A 81 -5.53 19.06 -6.40
C ASP A 81 -6.56 18.94 -7.54
N SER A 82 -6.17 18.34 -8.68
CA SER A 82 -7.08 17.97 -9.77
C SER A 82 -8.08 16.91 -9.31
N GLY A 83 -7.62 15.86 -8.61
CA GLY A 83 -8.49 14.85 -8.01
C GLY A 83 -9.46 15.44 -7.00
N ASN A 84 -8.99 16.34 -6.13
CA ASN A 84 -9.84 17.05 -5.15
C ASN A 84 -10.90 17.92 -5.85
N THR A 85 -10.56 18.51 -7.01
CA THR A 85 -11.50 19.33 -7.78
C THR A 85 -12.61 18.50 -8.39
N GLU A 86 -12.29 17.34 -8.97
CA GLU A 86 -13.31 16.42 -9.49
C GLU A 86 -14.13 15.78 -8.37
N TYR A 87 -13.51 15.49 -7.23
CA TYR A 87 -14.18 14.99 -6.03
C TYR A 87 -15.24 15.98 -5.53
N LYS A 88 -14.93 17.28 -5.48
CA LYS A 88 -15.90 18.34 -5.11
C LYS A 88 -17.08 18.44 -6.08
N LYS A 89 -16.88 18.06 -7.35
CA LYS A 89 -17.94 17.96 -8.37
C LYS A 89 -18.74 16.65 -8.27
N GLN A 90 -18.49 15.83 -7.23
CA GLN A 90 -19.09 14.51 -7.02
C GLN A 90 -18.76 13.50 -8.13
N LYS A 91 -17.70 13.76 -8.91
CA LYS A 91 -17.17 12.86 -9.93
C LYS A 91 -16.11 11.94 -9.33
N TYR A 92 -16.56 10.98 -8.52
CA TYR A 92 -15.69 10.16 -7.69
C TYR A 92 -14.79 9.22 -8.50
N ALA A 93 -15.30 8.65 -9.59
CA ALA A 93 -14.52 7.77 -10.47
C ALA A 93 -13.38 8.51 -11.17
N GLU A 94 -13.63 9.73 -11.65
CA GLU A 94 -12.62 10.60 -12.24
C GLU A 94 -11.59 11.06 -11.20
N ALA A 95 -12.04 11.41 -9.99
CA ALA A 95 -11.15 11.74 -8.89
C ALA A 95 -10.19 10.59 -8.56
N ALA A 96 -10.71 9.35 -8.51
CA ALA A 96 -9.90 8.16 -8.27
C ALA A 96 -8.81 7.93 -9.34
N LYS A 97 -9.10 8.26 -10.61
CA LYS A 97 -8.10 8.22 -11.69
C LYS A 97 -6.97 9.22 -11.45
N PHE A 98 -7.29 10.47 -11.09
CA PHE A 98 -6.28 11.48 -10.78
C PHE A 98 -5.42 11.10 -9.57
N TYR A 99 -6.03 10.57 -8.50
CA TYR A 99 -5.27 10.08 -7.36
C TYR A 99 -4.36 8.92 -7.73
N THR A 100 -4.84 7.98 -8.55
CA THR A 100 -4.03 6.85 -9.05
C THR A 100 -2.80 7.32 -9.83
N LEU A 101 -2.96 8.29 -10.73
CA LEU A 101 -1.83 8.90 -11.44
C LEU A 101 -0.85 9.59 -10.49
N GLY A 102 -1.37 10.27 -9.46
CA GLY A 102 -0.55 10.88 -8.41
C GLY A 102 0.29 9.86 -7.65
N ILE A 103 -0.33 8.73 -7.25
CA ILE A 103 0.33 7.63 -6.54
C ILE A 103 1.41 7.00 -7.41
N GLN A 104 1.11 6.69 -8.68
CA GLN A 104 2.07 6.14 -9.62
C GLN A 104 3.29 7.06 -9.78
N MET A 105 3.07 8.37 -9.92
CA MET A 105 4.15 9.34 -10.10
C MET A 105 5.01 9.53 -8.84
N ALA A 106 4.39 9.47 -7.65
CA ALA A 106 5.08 9.54 -6.37
C ALA A 106 5.92 8.27 -6.10
N LEU A 107 5.37 7.07 -6.38
CA LEU A 107 6.06 5.79 -6.22
C LEU A 107 7.15 5.56 -7.27
N ALA A 108 7.02 6.15 -8.47
CA ALA A 108 8.05 6.11 -9.51
C ALA A 108 9.23 7.07 -9.25
N ARG A 109 9.35 7.64 -8.04
CA ARG A 109 10.49 8.48 -7.66
C ARG A 109 11.79 7.67 -7.71
N PRO A 110 12.91 8.30 -8.10
CA PRO A 110 14.19 7.62 -8.06
C PRO A 110 14.54 7.13 -6.66
N LEU A 111 15.15 5.94 -6.59
CA LEU A 111 15.43 5.24 -5.32
C LEU A 111 16.40 5.98 -4.39
N TRP A 112 17.20 6.91 -4.92
CA TRP A 112 18.14 7.72 -4.14
C TRP A 112 17.50 8.96 -3.52
N GLU A 113 16.23 9.26 -3.83
CA GLU A 113 15.52 10.36 -3.16
C GLU A 113 15.01 9.94 -1.77
N PRO A 114 14.77 10.90 -0.85
CA PRO A 114 14.35 10.59 0.51
C PRO A 114 13.02 9.83 0.55
N SER A 115 13.04 8.61 1.10
CA SER A 115 11.85 7.76 1.23
C SER A 115 10.75 8.42 2.06
N GLN A 116 11.10 9.28 3.03
CA GLN A 116 10.13 10.03 3.82
C GLN A 116 9.29 10.98 2.96
N LEU A 117 9.88 11.60 1.93
CA LEU A 117 9.14 12.47 1.02
C LEU A 117 8.08 11.68 0.24
N VAL A 118 8.44 10.49 -0.24
CA VAL A 118 7.51 9.58 -0.92
C VAL A 118 6.34 9.23 0.02
N ARG A 119 6.65 8.85 1.27
CA ARG A 119 5.65 8.50 2.30
C ARG A 119 4.68 9.65 2.59
N GLU A 120 5.20 10.88 2.73
CA GLU A 120 4.38 12.07 2.94
C GLU A 120 3.49 12.40 1.73
N GLU A 121 3.94 12.15 0.50
CA GLU A 121 3.11 12.35 -0.70
C GLU A 121 2.02 11.28 -0.80
N VAL A 122 2.39 9.99 -0.69
CA VAL A 122 1.48 8.87 -0.96
C VAL A 122 0.43 8.68 0.13
N HIS A 123 0.72 8.92 1.42
CA HIS A 123 -0.30 8.70 2.46
C HIS A 123 -1.55 9.55 2.20
N SER A 124 -1.36 10.81 1.78
CA SER A 124 -2.46 11.75 1.51
C SER A 124 -3.27 11.34 0.30
N LEU A 125 -2.60 10.86 -0.77
CA LEU A 125 -3.24 10.39 -1.99
C LEU A 125 -4.02 9.09 -1.78
N PHE A 126 -3.44 8.12 -1.07
CA PHE A 126 -4.14 6.90 -0.70
C PHE A 126 -5.37 7.19 0.15
N SER A 127 -5.25 8.08 1.14
CA SER A 127 -6.38 8.47 1.97
C SER A 127 -7.50 9.08 1.11
N ASN A 128 -7.18 10.00 0.21
CA ASN A 128 -8.17 10.64 -0.66
C ASN A 128 -8.80 9.68 -1.68
N ARG A 129 -8.02 8.72 -2.20
CA ARG A 129 -8.54 7.67 -3.09
C ARG A 129 -9.45 6.70 -2.34
N ALA A 130 -9.08 6.29 -1.12
CA ALA A 130 -9.97 5.53 -0.24
C ALA A 130 -11.30 6.24 -0.03
N GLN A 131 -11.29 7.55 0.24
CA GLN A 131 -12.51 8.32 0.38
C GLN A 131 -13.36 8.29 -0.89
N ALA A 132 -12.77 8.45 -2.08
CA ALA A 132 -13.49 8.35 -3.35
C ALA A 132 -14.14 6.95 -3.52
N HIS A 133 -13.41 5.88 -3.21
CA HIS A 133 -13.93 4.51 -3.24
C HIS A 133 -15.09 4.30 -2.26
N MET A 134 -15.03 4.86 -1.04
CA MET A 134 -16.14 4.82 -0.09
C MET A 134 -17.41 5.48 -0.64
N TRP A 135 -17.30 6.60 -1.35
CA TRP A 135 -18.45 7.26 -1.98
C TRP A 135 -19.04 6.46 -3.14
N MET A 136 -18.23 5.62 -3.78
CA MET A 136 -18.66 4.67 -4.80
C MET A 136 -19.14 3.32 -4.20
N GLN A 137 -19.09 3.17 -2.87
CA GLN A 137 -19.41 1.94 -2.14
C GLN A 137 -18.49 0.74 -2.49
N GLU A 138 -17.29 1.04 -2.99
CA GLU A 138 -16.22 0.07 -3.26
C GLU A 138 -15.41 -0.16 -1.97
N TRP A 139 -16.05 -0.82 -0.99
CA TRP A 139 -15.51 -0.97 0.37
C TRP A 139 -14.19 -1.77 0.46
N PRO A 140 -13.98 -2.86 -0.31
CA PRO A 140 -12.71 -3.59 -0.28
C PRO A 140 -11.53 -2.72 -0.74
N GLU A 141 -11.68 -2.01 -1.86
CA GLU A 141 -10.69 -1.12 -2.42
C GLU A 141 -10.40 0.06 -1.48
N ALA A 142 -11.45 0.64 -0.90
CA ALA A 142 -11.32 1.68 0.12
C ALA A 142 -10.54 1.22 1.35
N ALA A 143 -10.78 -0.01 1.83
CA ALA A 143 -10.10 -0.56 2.99
C ALA A 143 -8.61 -0.80 2.71
N VAL A 144 -8.26 -1.31 1.52
CA VAL A 144 -6.86 -1.54 1.10
C VAL A 144 -6.12 -0.20 0.97
N ASP A 145 -6.74 0.80 0.33
CA ASP A 145 -6.13 2.12 0.19
C ASP A 145 -5.94 2.82 1.54
N ALA A 146 -6.91 2.74 2.44
CA ALA A 146 -6.82 3.33 3.76
C ALA A 146 -5.73 2.65 4.62
N GLU A 147 -5.53 1.33 4.49
CA GLU A 147 -4.40 0.63 5.10
C GLU A 147 -3.05 1.07 4.52
N ALA A 148 -2.95 1.16 3.19
CA ALA A 148 -1.74 1.67 2.54
C ALA A 148 -1.41 3.11 2.98
N SER A 149 -2.42 3.94 3.22
CA SER A 149 -2.25 5.29 3.77
C SER A 149 -1.68 5.26 5.20
N VAL A 150 -2.21 4.41 6.07
CA VAL A 150 -1.73 4.26 7.45
C VAL A 150 -0.31 3.69 7.50
N GLU A 151 0.01 2.73 6.63
CA GLU A 151 1.37 2.18 6.53
C GLU A 151 2.38 3.24 6.06
N ALA A 152 1.96 4.13 5.14
CA ALA A 152 2.81 5.25 4.71
C ALA A 152 3.00 6.30 5.81
N LYS A 153 1.95 6.62 6.59
CA LYS A 153 2.00 7.56 7.72
C LYS A 153 1.08 7.11 8.85
N ARG A 154 1.70 6.64 9.93
CA ARG A 154 0.99 6.01 11.06
C ARG A 154 0.39 6.99 12.06
N VAL A 155 1.09 8.09 12.34
CA VAL A 155 0.73 9.11 13.35
C VAL A 155 0.28 10.40 12.67
N GLY A 156 -0.76 11.04 13.20
CA GLY A 156 -1.38 12.24 12.63
C GLY A 156 -2.19 11.93 11.36
N ASN A 157 -2.72 10.71 11.26
CA ASN A 157 -3.47 10.21 10.11
C ASN A 157 -4.81 9.56 10.53
N ALA A 158 -5.47 10.09 11.56
CA ALA A 158 -6.77 9.61 12.06
C ALA A 158 -7.83 9.40 10.96
N LYS A 159 -7.82 10.22 9.90
CA LYS A 159 -8.74 10.07 8.76
C LYS A 159 -8.57 8.75 8.01
N ALA A 160 -7.34 8.29 7.80
CA ALA A 160 -7.10 7.00 7.13
C ALA A 160 -7.51 5.83 8.02
N TRP A 161 -7.19 5.90 9.32
CA TRP A 161 -7.65 4.94 10.31
C TRP A 161 -9.18 4.81 10.31
N PHE A 162 -9.90 5.94 10.33
CA PHE A 162 -11.35 6.00 10.29
C PHE A 162 -11.91 5.40 8.99
N ARG A 163 -11.35 5.77 7.83
CA ARG A 163 -11.79 5.30 6.51
C ARG A 163 -11.73 3.77 6.40
N ARG A 164 -10.65 3.14 6.87
CA ARG A 164 -10.56 1.67 6.91
C ARG A 164 -11.54 1.07 7.91
N GLY A 165 -11.62 1.60 9.14
CA GLY A 165 -12.54 1.09 10.15
C GLY A 165 -13.99 1.12 9.66
N LYS A 166 -14.41 2.22 9.03
CA LYS A 166 -15.73 2.35 8.42
C LYS A 166 -15.93 1.39 7.25
N SER A 167 -14.92 1.21 6.39
CA SER A 167 -15.02 0.25 5.28
C SER A 167 -15.16 -1.19 5.77
N LEU A 168 -14.42 -1.59 6.83
CA LEU A 168 -14.55 -2.90 7.46
C LEU A 168 -15.93 -3.10 8.10
N LEU A 169 -16.46 -2.06 8.73
CA LEU A 169 -17.80 -2.04 9.31
C LEU A 169 -18.88 -2.27 8.24
N GLU A 170 -18.81 -1.57 7.12
CA GLU A 170 -19.76 -1.72 6.00
C GLU A 170 -19.67 -3.07 5.31
N MET A 171 -18.48 -3.70 5.29
CA MET A 171 -18.30 -5.08 4.84
C MET A 171 -18.77 -6.13 5.87
N GLY A 172 -19.20 -5.73 7.07
CA GLY A 172 -19.61 -6.65 8.14
C GLY A 172 -18.46 -7.39 8.83
N ARG A 173 -17.19 -7.00 8.57
CA ARG A 173 -15.98 -7.54 9.21
C ARG A 173 -15.76 -6.88 10.57
N LEU A 174 -16.73 -7.04 11.46
CA LEU A 174 -16.84 -6.28 12.72
C LEU A 174 -15.66 -6.53 13.68
N GLU A 175 -15.19 -7.77 13.81
CA GLU A 175 -14.06 -8.11 14.70
C GLU A 175 -12.77 -7.40 14.26
N GLU A 176 -12.48 -7.46 12.96
CA GLU A 176 -11.32 -6.76 12.40
C GLU A 176 -11.47 -5.24 12.50
N ALA A 177 -12.70 -4.72 12.33
CA ALA A 177 -12.98 -3.30 12.52
C ALA A 177 -12.69 -2.85 13.96
N ARG A 178 -13.08 -3.67 14.96
CA ARG A 178 -12.83 -3.41 16.38
C ARG A 178 -11.33 -3.38 16.68
N GLU A 179 -10.59 -4.41 16.27
CA GLU A 179 -9.14 -4.47 16.45
C GLU A 179 -8.42 -3.32 15.74
N TRP A 180 -8.89 -2.94 14.55
CA TRP A 180 -8.33 -1.83 13.79
C TRP A 180 -8.55 -0.48 14.47
N VAL A 181 -9.78 -0.18 14.90
CA VAL A 181 -10.12 1.09 15.56
C VAL A 181 -9.51 1.18 16.96
N GLY A 182 -9.40 0.06 17.69
CA GLY A 182 -8.67 0.01 18.97
C GLY A 182 -7.22 0.44 18.80
N ARG A 183 -6.51 -0.13 17.82
CA ARG A 183 -5.14 0.29 17.48
C ARG A 183 -5.05 1.74 17.02
N ALA A 184 -6.07 2.25 16.33
CA ALA A 184 -6.11 3.64 15.91
C ALA A 184 -6.16 4.61 17.10
N LEU A 185 -6.99 4.31 18.10
CA LEU A 185 -7.15 5.11 19.31
C LEU A 185 -5.88 5.10 20.19
N GLU A 186 -5.13 4.00 20.20
CA GLU A 186 -3.83 3.94 20.88
C GLU A 186 -2.77 4.87 20.24
N VAL A 187 -2.87 5.09 18.92
CA VAL A 187 -1.85 5.81 18.12
C VAL A 187 -2.18 7.29 17.98
N GLU A 188 -3.42 7.60 17.61
CA GLU A 188 -3.88 8.97 17.34
C GLU A 188 -4.42 9.64 18.61
N GLY A 189 -4.64 8.88 19.68
CA GLY A 189 -5.32 9.32 20.89
C GLY A 189 -6.85 9.33 20.72
N GLU A 190 -7.52 10.01 21.64
CA GLU A 190 -8.97 10.07 21.71
C GLU A 190 -9.55 11.05 20.67
N GLU A 191 -9.47 10.66 19.40
CA GLU A 191 -10.18 11.39 18.34
C GLU A 191 -11.66 10.98 18.31
N LYS A 192 -12.53 11.98 18.34
CA LYS A 192 -13.98 11.87 18.47
C LYS A 192 -14.58 10.97 17.40
N GLU A 193 -14.20 11.13 16.13
CA GLU A 193 -14.73 10.32 15.03
C GLU A 193 -14.35 8.83 15.17
N LEU A 194 -13.14 8.53 15.64
CA LEU A 194 -12.69 7.15 15.88
C LEU A 194 -13.39 6.54 17.10
N ALA A 195 -13.56 7.32 18.17
CA ALA A 195 -14.27 6.87 19.37
C ALA A 195 -15.76 6.63 19.11
N GLU A 196 -16.40 7.45 18.27
CA GLU A 196 -17.78 7.24 17.79
C GLU A 196 -17.89 5.97 16.94
N LEU A 197 -16.96 5.77 16.01
CA LEU A 197 -16.91 4.57 15.18
C LEU A 197 -16.69 3.31 16.02
N GLY A 198 -15.80 3.35 17.02
CA GLY A 198 -15.56 2.24 17.94
C GLY A 198 -16.82 1.85 18.72
N ARG A 199 -17.58 2.83 19.22
CA ARG A 199 -18.87 2.59 19.88
C ARG A 199 -19.91 1.98 18.94
N GLU A 200 -19.97 2.43 17.69
CA GLU A 200 -20.87 1.85 16.68
C GLU A 200 -20.54 0.39 16.38
N ILE A 201 -19.24 0.08 16.24
CA ILE A 201 -18.75 -1.29 15.98
C ILE A 201 -19.12 -2.20 17.15
N GLU A 202 -18.87 -1.77 18.39
CA GLU A 202 -19.17 -2.58 19.59
C GLU A 202 -20.67 -2.86 19.71
N HIS A 203 -21.52 -1.84 19.51
CA HIS A 203 -22.96 -2.02 19.52
C HIS A 203 -23.44 -3.01 18.44
N LYS A 204 -22.87 -2.97 17.23
CA LYS A 204 -23.20 -3.95 16.17
C LYS A 204 -22.71 -5.37 16.50
N LEU A 205 -21.58 -5.50 17.18
CA LEU A 205 -21.08 -6.80 17.67
C LEU A 205 -22.00 -7.40 18.73
N GLU A 206 -22.44 -6.60 19.69
CA GLU A 206 -23.39 -7.01 20.73
C GLU A 206 -24.71 -7.52 20.13
N LEU A 207 -25.29 -6.79 19.18
CA LEU A 207 -26.51 -7.20 18.48
C LEU A 207 -26.32 -8.51 17.72
N LYS A 208 -25.18 -8.70 17.05
CA LYS A 208 -24.85 -9.95 16.35
C LYS A 208 -24.74 -11.13 17.31
N ASN A 209 -24.11 -10.92 18.46
CA ASN A 209 -23.94 -11.95 19.49
C ASN A 209 -25.27 -12.31 20.17
N ALA A 210 -26.12 -11.32 20.45
CA ALA A 210 -27.46 -11.53 21.00
C ALA A 210 -28.39 -12.28 20.01
N GLY A 211 -28.31 -11.96 18.71
CA GLY A 211 -29.08 -12.65 17.66
C GLY A 211 -28.64 -14.11 17.44
N GLY A 212 -27.35 -14.42 17.64
CA GLY A 212 -26.82 -15.78 17.55
C GLY A 212 -27.26 -16.71 18.69
N ALA A 213 -27.46 -16.16 19.90
CA ALA A 213 -27.89 -16.93 21.06
C ALA A 213 -29.36 -17.41 20.97
N GLY A 214 -30.23 -16.69 20.25
CA GLY A 214 -31.65 -17.05 20.09
C GLY A 214 -31.91 -18.22 19.14
N ALA A 215 -31.04 -18.47 18.15
CA ALA A 215 -31.24 -19.53 17.15
C ALA A 215 -30.84 -20.94 17.65
N GLY A 216 -30.01 -21.03 18.70
CA GLY A 216 -29.54 -22.32 19.26
C GLY A 216 -30.47 -22.95 20.29
N ALA A 217 -31.44 -22.20 20.85
CA ALA A 217 -32.31 -22.68 21.93
C ALA A 217 -33.54 -23.45 21.42
N GLY A 218 -34.01 -23.21 20.19
CA GLY A 218 -35.24 -23.80 19.66
C GLY A 218 -35.14 -25.25 19.15
N ASN A 219 -33.94 -25.85 19.11
CA ASN A 219 -33.75 -27.18 18.52
C ASN A 219 -33.50 -28.30 19.55
N LYS A 220 -33.46 -27.99 20.86
CA LYS A 220 -33.28 -29.00 21.93
C LYS A 220 -34.58 -29.54 22.52
N GLU A 221 -35.73 -28.91 22.28
CA GLU A 221 -37.02 -29.34 22.88
C GLU A 221 -37.81 -30.35 22.04
N ARG A 222 -37.38 -30.69 20.81
CA ARG A 222 -38.09 -31.66 19.94
C ARG A 222 -37.59 -33.11 19.99
N GLN A 223 -36.55 -33.42 20.76
CA GLN A 223 -36.00 -34.79 20.85
C GLN A 223 -36.39 -35.56 22.13
N GLY A 224 -37.28 -35.02 22.97
CA GLY A 224 -37.64 -35.63 24.28
C GLY A 224 -38.97 -36.39 24.34
N HIS A 225 -39.61 -36.75 23.21
CA HIS A 225 -40.90 -37.45 23.21
C HIS A 225 -40.92 -38.57 22.17
N LEU A 226 -40.14 -39.63 22.40
CA LEU A 226 -40.32 -40.97 21.81
C LEU A 226 -39.31 -41.92 22.47
N ALA A 227 -39.66 -42.38 23.66
CA ALA A 227 -39.16 -43.62 24.27
C ALA A 227 -40.25 -44.15 25.20
#